data_AF-A0A6J5FI74-F1
#
_entry.id   AF-A0A6J5FI74-F1
#
_cell.length_a   1.000
_cell.length_b   1.000
_cell.length_c   1.000
_cell.angle_alpha   90.00
_cell.angle_beta   90.00
_cell.angle_gamma   90.00
#
_symmetry.space_group_name_H-M   'P 1'
#
loop_
_entity.id
_entity.type
_entity.pdbx_description
1 polymer ?
#
loop_
_entity_poly.entity_id
_entity_poly.type
_entity_poly.pdbx_seq_one_letter_code
_entity_poly.pdbx_strand_id
1 'polypeptide(L)'
;MNPTTPSNQSILIRNPAAVMSGRPGDQARLGQVDLRIANGRIESIAPNLTPLAGERVIDARDCVVYPGWVNTHHHLFQNLLKAVPSGINADLQDWLAAVPYPRLARFTPELARTAARLGMAEMLLSGVTTCADHHYLYHAHGTVETGDLLFEEAAAFGLRFVLCRGGALQSAGDHPGFSKTVLHPETLDQMLADIERLKARYHDSSAASMRRVVVAPTTPTFSLPPELLPELARAARGLGLRMHTHLSETTRYVDFCRERFGKLPVEFVADHGWLGPDVWFAHLVHLEASEIAMLAESGSGVSHCPVSNARLGSGIAPAPRMAAAGMPVSLAVDGVASNESGSMTHEANFAWLVHRAAHGAAATTVEEIIHWGTAGGARVLGLDAVGTLAPGQAADLVLYDLNALRFDGFHDLAVAPVAAGEPVRVRHSIVNGRVVVENGEIPGLDLEALRRDAAQGVRELLD
;
A
#
# COMPACT_ATOMS: atom_id res chain seq x y z
N MET A 1 13.40 21.75 -10.22
CA MET A 1 13.68 21.44 -8.80
C MET A 1 13.65 19.94 -8.66
N ASN A 2 14.57 19.35 -7.89
CA ASN A 2 14.57 17.90 -7.67
C ASN A 2 13.29 17.55 -6.88
N PRO A 3 12.34 16.76 -7.42
CA PRO A 3 11.02 16.54 -6.81
C PRO A 3 11.04 15.86 -5.43
N THR A 4 12.22 15.40 -5.00
CA THR A 4 12.48 14.74 -3.72
C THR A 4 13.00 15.71 -2.63
N THR A 5 13.31 16.97 -2.97
CA THR A 5 13.76 17.96 -1.99
C THR A 5 12.57 18.48 -1.18
N PRO A 6 12.63 18.49 0.17
CA PRO A 6 11.60 19.08 1.01
C PRO A 6 11.29 20.52 0.58
N SER A 7 10.02 20.93 0.70
CA SER A 7 9.69 22.35 0.59
C SER A 7 10.36 23.11 1.73
N ASN A 8 11.09 24.19 1.39
CA ASN A 8 11.63 25.12 2.39
C ASN A 8 10.55 26.06 2.96
N GLN A 9 9.29 25.96 2.49
CA GLN A 9 8.20 26.77 3.00
C GLN A 9 7.69 26.20 4.34
N SER A 10 7.74 27.00 5.40
CA SER A 10 7.06 26.68 6.67
C SER A 10 5.55 26.71 6.48
N ILE A 11 4.85 25.73 7.06
CA ILE A 11 3.38 25.62 7.00
C ILE A 11 2.85 25.51 8.42
N LEU A 12 1.89 26.35 8.79
CA LEU A 12 1.08 26.20 10.00
C LEU A 12 -0.32 25.72 9.63
N ILE A 13 -0.71 24.56 10.15
CA ILE A 13 -2.07 24.04 10.10
C ILE A 13 -2.75 24.41 11.42
N ARG A 14 -3.86 25.15 11.35
CA ARG A 14 -4.53 25.68 12.54
C ARG A 14 -6.00 25.34 12.62
N ASN A 15 -6.54 25.27 13.84
CA ASN A 15 -7.95 25.07 14.15
C ASN A 15 -8.61 23.76 13.61
N PRO A 16 -7.93 22.59 13.57
CA PRO A 16 -8.61 21.36 13.18
C PRO A 16 -9.68 20.95 14.21
N ALA A 17 -10.75 20.31 13.76
CA ALA A 17 -11.79 19.76 14.64
C ALA A 17 -11.22 18.67 15.58
N ALA A 18 -10.26 17.89 15.08
CA ALA A 18 -9.45 16.94 15.82
C ALA A 18 -8.21 16.52 15.01
N VAL A 19 -7.24 15.93 15.70
CA VAL A 19 -6.01 15.37 15.11
C VAL A 19 -5.80 13.94 15.61
N MET A 20 -5.67 13.00 14.67
CA MET A 20 -5.26 11.62 14.95
C MET A 20 -3.74 11.50 14.92
N SER A 21 -3.15 10.70 15.81
CA SER A 21 -1.69 10.57 15.91
C SER A 21 -1.12 9.47 15.03
N GLY A 22 -1.91 8.45 14.68
CA GLY A 22 -1.46 7.19 14.06
C GLY A 22 -0.91 6.14 15.05
N ARG A 23 -0.81 6.47 16.34
CA ARG A 23 -0.42 5.52 17.40
C ARG A 23 -1.62 4.71 17.90
N PRO A 24 -1.41 3.54 18.54
CA PRO A 24 -2.51 2.74 19.07
C PRO A 24 -2.96 3.22 20.46
N GLY A 25 -4.12 2.73 20.91
CA GLY A 25 -4.64 2.89 22.28
C GLY A 25 -4.85 4.35 22.70
N ASP A 26 -4.54 4.67 23.95
CA ASP A 26 -4.74 6.01 24.54
C ASP A 26 -3.94 7.11 23.83
N GLN A 27 -2.93 6.75 23.03
CA GLN A 27 -2.13 7.70 22.27
C GLN A 27 -2.69 7.99 20.88
N ALA A 28 -3.79 7.35 20.46
CA ALA A 28 -4.33 7.46 19.10
C ALA A 28 -4.80 8.87 18.72
N ARG A 29 -5.09 9.72 19.70
CA ARG A 29 -5.69 11.04 19.52
C ARG A 29 -4.80 12.11 20.14
N LEU A 30 -4.62 13.22 19.42
CA LEU A 30 -3.96 14.43 19.92
C LEU A 30 -4.96 15.53 20.31
N GLY A 31 -6.24 15.35 19.98
CA GLY A 31 -7.29 16.33 20.26
C GLY A 31 -7.25 17.53 19.30
N GLN A 32 -7.66 18.70 19.80
CA GLN A 32 -7.67 19.95 19.04
C GLN A 32 -6.35 20.69 19.23
N VAL A 33 -5.41 20.48 18.32
CA VAL A 33 -4.06 21.06 18.34
C VAL A 33 -3.66 21.55 16.96
N ASP A 34 -2.83 22.58 16.91
CA ASP A 34 -2.24 23.09 15.68
C ASP A 34 -0.94 22.34 15.38
N LEU A 35 -0.53 22.29 14.11
CA LEU A 35 0.72 21.66 13.67
C LEU A 35 1.55 22.65 12.86
N ARG A 36 2.83 22.80 13.22
CA ARG A 36 3.83 23.50 12.41
C ARG A 36 4.72 22.51 11.68
N ILE A 37 4.92 22.75 10.39
CA ILE A 37 5.75 21.97 9.50
C ILE A 37 6.90 22.86 9.02
N ALA A 38 8.13 22.36 9.12
CA ALA A 38 9.32 23.00 8.58
C ALA A 38 10.28 21.93 8.05
N ASN A 39 10.94 22.22 6.91
CA ASN A 39 11.94 21.34 6.30
C ASN A 39 11.47 19.89 6.10
N GLY A 40 10.21 19.72 5.68
CA GLY A 40 9.59 18.42 5.45
C GLY A 40 9.21 17.62 6.70
N ARG A 41 9.33 18.22 7.90
CA ARG A 41 9.06 17.57 9.19
C ARG A 41 8.03 18.34 9.99
N ILE A 42 7.35 17.61 10.86
CA ILE A 42 6.53 18.21 11.92
C ILE A 42 7.49 18.78 12.97
N GLU A 43 7.49 20.10 13.13
CA GLU A 43 8.38 20.79 14.06
C GLU A 43 7.75 20.88 15.45
N SER A 44 6.48 21.25 15.51
CA SER A 44 5.76 21.38 16.78
C SER A 44 4.27 21.07 16.62
N ILE A 45 3.69 20.56 17.71
CA ILE A 45 2.25 20.31 17.86
C ILE A 45 1.85 20.92 19.19
N ALA A 46 0.98 21.92 19.17
CA ALA A 46 0.50 22.61 20.37
C ALA A 46 -0.80 23.36 20.09
N PRO A 47 -1.63 23.66 21.10
CA PRO A 47 -2.77 24.53 20.92
C PRO A 47 -2.34 25.98 20.66
N ASN A 48 -3.09 26.68 19.80
CA ASN A 48 -2.98 28.13 19.57
C ASN A 48 -1.59 28.59 19.11
N LEU A 49 -0.98 27.88 18.17
CA LEU A 49 0.29 28.29 17.59
C LEU A 49 0.11 29.63 16.85
N THR A 50 1.00 30.58 17.12
CA THR A 50 1.00 31.89 16.43
C THR A 50 1.74 31.76 15.09
N PRO A 51 1.17 32.23 13.96
CA PRO A 51 1.86 32.24 12.67
C PRO A 51 3.20 32.97 12.73
N LEU A 52 4.23 32.38 12.15
CA LEU A 52 5.53 33.05 11.95
C LEU A 52 5.48 33.96 10.71
N ALA A 53 6.39 34.92 10.63
CA ALA A 53 6.50 35.79 9.46
C ALA A 53 6.81 34.98 8.19
N GLY A 54 5.99 35.12 7.14
CA GLY A 54 6.15 34.40 5.88
C GLY A 54 5.72 32.93 5.90
N GLU A 55 5.18 32.45 7.03
CA GLU A 55 4.63 31.09 7.15
C GLU A 55 3.32 30.96 6.39
N ARG A 56 3.17 29.88 5.60
CA ARG A 56 1.89 29.57 4.96
C ARG A 56 0.92 29.06 6.02
N VAL A 57 -0.24 29.70 6.13
CA VAL A 57 -1.28 29.27 7.07
C VAL A 57 -2.36 28.50 6.32
N ILE A 58 -2.63 27.27 6.76
CA ILE A 58 -3.77 26.45 6.34
C ILE A 58 -4.78 26.43 7.49
N ASP A 59 -5.96 26.98 7.24
CA ASP A 59 -7.06 26.94 8.20
C ASP A 59 -7.83 25.63 8.06
N ALA A 60 -7.66 24.75 9.04
CA ALA A 60 -8.27 23.43 9.10
C ALA A 60 -9.62 23.44 9.84
N ARG A 61 -10.26 24.60 9.98
CA ARG A 61 -11.68 24.65 10.40
C ARG A 61 -12.50 23.74 9.49
N ASP A 62 -13.39 22.98 10.13
CA ASP A 62 -14.21 21.95 9.48
C ASP A 62 -13.38 20.83 8.82
N CYS A 63 -12.16 20.59 9.32
CA CYS A 63 -11.35 19.44 8.94
C CYS A 63 -10.92 18.61 10.14
N VAL A 64 -10.71 17.33 9.91
CA VAL A 64 -9.94 16.45 10.78
C VAL A 64 -8.60 16.12 10.13
N VAL A 65 -7.53 16.09 10.92
CA VAL A 65 -6.16 15.81 10.44
C VAL A 65 -5.77 14.39 10.81
N TYR A 66 -5.41 13.58 9.82
CA TYR A 66 -4.86 12.23 10.00
C TYR A 66 -3.38 12.22 9.56
N PRO A 67 -2.55 11.31 10.10
CA PRO A 67 -1.36 10.90 9.36
C PRO A 67 -1.79 10.37 7.98
N GLY A 68 -0.98 10.62 6.97
CA GLY A 68 -1.29 10.13 5.63
C GLY A 68 -1.32 8.61 5.57
N TRP A 69 -2.20 8.05 4.75
CA TRP A 69 -2.31 6.60 4.62
C TRP A 69 -1.05 6.00 4.00
N VAL A 70 -0.61 4.88 4.56
CA VAL A 70 0.49 4.05 4.08
C VAL A 70 -0.10 2.79 3.47
N ASN A 71 -0.32 2.83 2.15
CA ASN A 71 -0.78 1.67 1.40
C ASN A 71 0.39 0.70 1.19
N THR A 72 0.34 -0.45 1.85
CA THR A 72 1.47 -1.40 1.93
C THR A 72 1.47 -2.48 0.86
N HIS A 73 0.48 -2.49 -0.03
CA HIS A 73 0.41 -3.41 -1.16
C HIS A 73 -0.55 -2.88 -2.24
N HIS A 74 -0.06 -2.74 -3.46
CA HIS A 74 -0.82 -2.28 -4.62
C HIS A 74 -0.26 -2.92 -5.90
N HIS A 75 -1.06 -2.93 -6.96
CA HIS A 75 -0.61 -3.21 -8.33
C HIS A 75 -1.07 -2.10 -9.29
N LEU A 76 -0.28 -1.05 -9.45
CA LEU A 76 -0.65 0.19 -10.16
C LEU A 76 -1.00 -0.03 -11.62
N PHE A 77 -0.36 -0.98 -12.29
CA PHE A 77 -0.69 -1.30 -13.67
C PHE A 77 -2.14 -1.81 -13.83
N GLN A 78 -2.74 -2.37 -12.76
CA GLN A 78 -4.11 -2.87 -12.78
C GLN A 78 -5.17 -1.75 -12.76
N ASN A 79 -4.79 -0.47 -12.65
CA ASN A 79 -5.75 0.64 -12.73
C ASN A 79 -6.49 0.76 -14.06
N LEU A 80 -6.01 0.11 -15.12
CA LEU A 80 -6.72 -0.03 -16.41
C LEU A 80 -7.52 -1.34 -16.54
N LEU A 81 -7.54 -2.17 -15.50
CA LEU A 81 -8.15 -3.50 -15.50
C LEU A 81 -9.36 -3.61 -14.56
N LYS A 82 -9.95 -2.47 -14.17
CA LYS A 82 -11.13 -2.42 -13.31
C LYS A 82 -12.35 -3.05 -13.99
N ALA A 83 -13.14 -3.81 -13.23
CA ALA A 83 -14.45 -4.33 -13.64
C ALA A 83 -14.46 -5.12 -14.98
N VAL A 84 -13.39 -5.86 -15.29
CA VAL A 84 -13.36 -6.72 -16.48
C VAL A 84 -14.48 -7.77 -16.39
N PRO A 85 -15.46 -7.79 -17.33
CA PRO A 85 -16.68 -8.57 -17.18
C PRO A 85 -16.48 -10.07 -17.00
N SER A 86 -15.45 -10.65 -17.65
CA SER A 86 -15.16 -12.08 -17.56
C SER A 86 -14.64 -12.53 -16.19
N GLY A 87 -14.16 -11.61 -15.35
CA GLY A 87 -13.61 -11.95 -14.03
C GLY A 87 -14.28 -11.24 -12.85
N ILE A 88 -15.34 -10.45 -13.08
CA ILE A 88 -15.97 -9.66 -12.01
C ILE A 88 -16.59 -10.51 -10.89
N ASN A 89 -17.07 -11.71 -11.23
CA ASN A 89 -17.68 -12.66 -10.28
C ASN A 89 -16.85 -13.94 -10.10
N ALA A 90 -15.57 -13.90 -10.48
CA ALA A 90 -14.67 -15.05 -10.42
C ALA A 90 -13.90 -15.10 -9.10
N ASP A 91 -13.57 -16.32 -8.65
CA ASP A 91 -12.59 -16.51 -7.57
C ASP A 91 -11.17 -16.12 -8.04
N LEU A 92 -10.18 -16.13 -7.14
CA LEU A 92 -8.80 -15.72 -7.48
C LEU A 92 -8.25 -16.42 -8.73
N GLN A 93 -8.46 -17.73 -8.87
CA GLN A 93 -7.85 -18.49 -9.94
C GLN A 93 -8.47 -18.17 -11.31
N ASP A 94 -9.80 -18.19 -11.36
CA ASP A 94 -10.55 -17.86 -12.57
C ASP A 94 -10.38 -16.37 -12.93
N TRP A 95 -10.30 -15.50 -11.92
CA TRP A 95 -10.01 -14.08 -12.10
C TRP A 95 -8.63 -13.85 -12.70
N LEU A 96 -7.57 -14.48 -12.17
CA LEU A 96 -6.21 -14.37 -12.73
C LEU A 96 -6.19 -14.74 -14.22
N ALA A 97 -6.88 -15.84 -14.56
CA ALA A 97 -6.99 -16.36 -15.91
C ALA A 97 -7.79 -15.43 -16.85
N ALA A 98 -8.80 -14.74 -16.33
CA ALA A 98 -9.72 -13.92 -17.10
C ALA A 98 -9.30 -12.44 -17.21
N VAL A 99 -8.56 -11.93 -16.21
CA VAL A 99 -8.32 -10.49 -16.02
C VAL A 99 -6.86 -10.12 -16.29
N PRO A 100 -5.89 -10.31 -15.38
CA PRO A 100 -4.54 -9.86 -15.62
C PRO A 100 -3.80 -10.71 -16.66
N TYR A 101 -3.81 -12.05 -16.58
CA TYR A 101 -2.92 -12.91 -17.38
C TYR A 101 -3.03 -12.71 -18.89
N PRO A 102 -4.21 -12.62 -19.50
CA PRO A 102 -4.33 -12.38 -20.95
C PRO A 102 -3.82 -11.00 -21.39
N ARG A 103 -3.66 -10.07 -20.44
CA ARG A 103 -3.34 -8.66 -20.70
C ARG A 103 -1.92 -8.28 -20.36
N LEU A 104 -1.19 -9.07 -19.55
CA LEU A 104 0.16 -8.71 -19.08
C LEU A 104 1.12 -8.37 -20.23
N ALA A 105 1.16 -9.18 -21.30
CA ALA A 105 2.04 -8.94 -22.45
C ALA A 105 1.66 -7.71 -23.30
N ARG A 106 0.49 -7.11 -23.07
CA ARG A 106 0.00 -5.96 -23.83
C ARG A 106 0.36 -4.63 -23.20
N PHE A 107 0.81 -4.63 -21.94
CA PHE A 107 1.21 -3.40 -21.28
C PHE A 107 2.52 -2.88 -21.90
N THR A 108 2.39 -1.80 -22.68
CA THR A 108 3.53 -0.98 -23.07
C THR A 108 3.94 -0.05 -21.92
N PRO A 109 5.14 0.57 -21.97
CA PRO A 109 5.52 1.61 -21.02
C PRO A 109 4.49 2.74 -20.90
N GLU A 110 3.83 3.13 -21.99
CA GLU A 110 2.82 4.19 -22.02
C GLU A 110 1.52 3.77 -21.31
N LEU A 111 1.07 2.53 -21.50
CA LEU A 111 -0.07 1.98 -20.76
C LEU A 111 0.24 1.86 -19.27
N ALA A 112 1.43 1.37 -18.93
CA ALA A 112 1.90 1.31 -17.55
C ALA A 112 1.97 2.72 -16.92
N ARG A 113 2.44 3.73 -17.66
CA ARG A 113 2.45 5.13 -17.22
C ARG A 113 1.05 5.63 -16.93
N THR A 114 0.13 5.44 -17.87
CA THR A 114 -1.26 5.88 -17.74
C THR A 114 -1.93 5.23 -16.52
N ALA A 115 -1.75 3.91 -16.35
CA ALA A 115 -2.27 3.17 -15.21
C ALA A 115 -1.70 3.70 -13.88
N ALA A 116 -0.38 3.89 -13.81
CA ALA A 116 0.29 4.41 -12.63
C ALA A 116 -0.19 5.82 -12.27
N ARG A 117 -0.28 6.73 -13.25
CA ARG A 117 -0.79 8.09 -13.04
C ARG A 117 -2.24 8.09 -12.53
N LEU A 118 -3.08 7.21 -13.08
CA LEU A 118 -4.46 7.05 -12.62
C LEU A 118 -4.53 6.55 -11.17
N GLY A 119 -3.75 5.51 -10.83
CA GLY A 119 -3.71 4.96 -9.47
C GLY A 119 -3.12 5.94 -8.45
N MET A 120 -2.04 6.63 -8.78
CA MET A 120 -1.44 7.64 -7.91
C MET A 120 -2.41 8.82 -7.65
N ALA A 121 -3.13 9.26 -8.68
CA ALA A 121 -4.14 10.31 -8.52
C ALA A 121 -5.29 9.85 -7.60
N GLU A 122 -5.83 8.66 -7.82
CA GLU A 122 -6.88 8.07 -6.99
C GLU A 122 -6.45 7.91 -5.53
N MET A 123 -5.24 7.37 -5.31
CA MET A 123 -4.66 7.20 -3.98
C MET A 123 -4.49 8.52 -3.24
N LEU A 124 -3.88 9.54 -3.86
CA LEU A 124 -3.69 10.86 -3.24
C LEU A 124 -5.02 11.51 -2.86
N LEU A 125 -6.04 11.40 -3.73
CA LEU A 125 -7.37 11.95 -3.49
C LEU A 125 -8.15 11.20 -2.41
N SER A 126 -7.72 10.00 -2.03
CA SER A 126 -8.23 9.25 -0.86
C SER A 126 -7.44 9.50 0.43
N GLY A 127 -6.28 10.17 0.35
CA GLY A 127 -5.43 10.54 1.49
C GLY A 127 -4.17 9.69 1.66
N VAL A 128 -3.81 8.88 0.66
CA VAL A 128 -2.54 8.15 0.64
C VAL A 128 -1.39 9.13 0.50
N THR A 129 -0.35 8.94 1.31
CA THR A 129 0.93 9.66 1.19
C THR A 129 2.09 8.74 0.86
N THR A 130 1.93 7.43 1.13
CA THR A 130 2.91 6.39 0.84
C THR A 130 2.25 5.21 0.15
N CYS A 131 2.83 4.75 -0.96
CA CYS A 131 2.39 3.55 -1.67
C CYS A 131 3.56 2.57 -1.86
N ALA A 132 3.32 1.30 -1.51
CA ALA A 132 4.14 0.18 -1.91
C ALA A 132 3.48 -0.55 -3.09
N ASP A 133 4.07 -0.41 -4.26
CA ASP A 133 3.59 -1.05 -5.48
C ASP A 133 4.37 -2.34 -5.74
N HIS A 134 3.66 -3.46 -5.72
CA HIS A 134 4.18 -4.77 -6.10
C HIS A 134 4.05 -4.93 -7.61
N HIS A 135 5.03 -4.38 -8.32
CA HIS A 135 5.04 -4.38 -9.77
C HIS A 135 5.66 -5.67 -10.31
N TYR A 136 4.92 -6.39 -11.14
CA TYR A 136 5.35 -7.69 -11.66
C TYR A 136 5.26 -7.83 -13.19
N LEU A 137 5.29 -6.73 -13.94
CA LEU A 137 5.39 -6.73 -15.41
C LEU A 137 6.81 -7.01 -15.94
N TYR A 138 7.63 -7.73 -15.17
CA TYR A 138 8.99 -8.11 -15.55
C TYR A 138 9.00 -9.52 -16.15
N HIS A 139 9.68 -9.69 -17.27
CA HIS A 139 9.75 -10.97 -18.00
C HIS A 139 11.03 -11.04 -18.85
N ALA A 140 11.45 -12.24 -19.25
CA ALA A 140 12.76 -12.49 -19.89
C ALA A 140 13.06 -11.66 -21.15
N HIS A 141 12.02 -11.15 -21.81
CA HIS A 141 12.10 -10.36 -23.05
C HIS A 141 11.49 -8.96 -22.90
N GLY A 142 11.16 -8.56 -21.67
CA GLY A 142 10.50 -7.30 -21.36
C GLY A 142 11.49 -6.16 -21.14
N THR A 143 10.96 -4.96 -20.96
CA THR A 143 11.76 -3.80 -20.58
C THR A 143 11.82 -3.68 -19.06
N VAL A 144 13.00 -3.33 -18.53
CA VAL A 144 13.18 -3.05 -17.10
C VAL A 144 12.76 -1.63 -16.71
N GLU A 145 12.52 -0.78 -17.72
CA GLU A 145 12.24 0.66 -17.58
C GLU A 145 10.95 0.96 -16.81
N THR A 146 10.04 -0.02 -16.69
CA THR A 146 8.78 0.16 -15.95
C THR A 146 9.01 0.47 -14.47
N GLY A 147 10.10 -0.02 -13.85
CA GLY A 147 10.46 0.37 -12.49
C GLY A 147 10.89 1.83 -12.37
N ASP A 148 11.74 2.29 -13.30
CA ASP A 148 12.19 3.69 -13.37
C ASP A 148 11.02 4.65 -13.59
N LEU A 149 10.11 4.27 -14.49
CA LEU A 149 8.87 4.97 -14.80
C LEU A 149 8.02 5.20 -13.56
N LEU A 150 7.84 4.18 -12.72
CA LEU A 150 7.03 4.29 -11.51
C LEU A 150 7.65 5.26 -10.50
N PHE A 151 8.98 5.24 -10.34
CA PHE A 151 9.67 6.23 -9.50
C PHE A 151 9.55 7.65 -10.04
N GLU A 152 9.62 7.83 -11.36
CA GLU A 152 9.49 9.13 -12.02
C GLU A 152 8.09 9.72 -11.83
N GLU A 153 7.04 8.92 -12.07
CA GLU A 153 5.65 9.34 -11.85
C GLU A 153 5.38 9.63 -10.37
N ALA A 154 5.81 8.76 -9.46
CA ALA A 154 5.62 9.00 -8.02
C ALA A 154 6.28 10.32 -7.59
N ALA A 155 7.48 10.60 -8.10
CA ALA A 155 8.17 11.86 -7.82
C ALA A 155 7.43 13.08 -8.41
N ALA A 156 6.85 12.96 -9.61
CA ALA A 156 6.05 14.03 -10.22
C ALA A 156 4.82 14.36 -9.36
N PHE A 157 4.12 13.33 -8.88
CA PHE A 157 2.99 13.46 -7.94
C PHE A 157 3.41 13.89 -6.53
N GLY A 158 4.69 13.77 -6.18
CA GLY A 158 5.19 14.02 -4.82
C GLY A 158 4.82 12.93 -3.81
N LEU A 159 4.51 11.72 -4.29
CA LEU A 159 4.13 10.56 -3.49
C LEU A 159 5.38 9.86 -2.94
N ARG A 160 5.34 9.41 -1.68
CA ARG A 160 6.38 8.52 -1.13
C ARG A 160 6.19 7.12 -1.70
N PHE A 161 7.23 6.55 -2.28
CA PHE A 161 7.09 5.34 -3.11
C PHE A 161 8.04 4.22 -2.71
N VAL A 162 7.49 3.01 -2.59
CA VAL A 162 8.22 1.78 -2.37
C VAL A 162 7.96 0.86 -3.57
N LEU A 163 8.98 0.66 -4.40
CA LEU A 163 8.89 -0.32 -5.48
C LEU A 163 9.21 -1.71 -4.92
N CYS A 164 8.19 -2.55 -4.83
CA CYS A 164 8.35 -3.98 -4.63
C CYS A 164 8.60 -4.60 -6.00
N ARG A 165 9.89 -4.70 -6.38
CA ARG A 165 10.34 -5.23 -7.67
C ARG A 165 10.01 -6.72 -7.69
N GLY A 166 8.92 -7.06 -8.36
CA GLY A 166 8.46 -8.42 -8.47
C GLY A 166 8.85 -9.12 -9.75
N GLY A 167 7.97 -10.01 -10.20
CA GLY A 167 8.24 -10.91 -11.31
C GLY A 167 8.32 -12.37 -10.86
N ALA A 168 8.62 -13.23 -11.82
CA ALA A 168 8.64 -14.67 -11.65
C ALA A 168 9.87 -15.27 -12.34
N LEU A 169 10.41 -16.33 -11.73
CA LEU A 169 11.47 -17.19 -12.24
C LEU A 169 10.93 -18.54 -12.76
N GLN A 170 9.63 -18.79 -12.55
CA GLN A 170 8.89 -19.93 -13.07
C GLN A 170 7.45 -19.51 -13.43
N SER A 171 6.83 -20.19 -14.40
CA SER A 171 5.42 -19.94 -14.74
C SER A 171 4.51 -20.65 -13.74
N ALA A 172 3.53 -19.92 -13.19
CA ALA A 172 2.50 -20.55 -12.34
C ALA A 172 1.79 -21.70 -13.07
N GLY A 173 1.59 -21.59 -14.39
CA GLY A 173 0.98 -22.64 -15.22
C GLY A 173 1.84 -23.88 -15.44
N ASP A 174 3.06 -23.94 -14.88
CA ASP A 174 3.85 -25.17 -14.78
C ASP A 174 3.32 -26.09 -13.66
N HIS A 175 2.47 -25.58 -12.77
CA HIS A 175 1.79 -26.36 -11.74
C HIS A 175 0.43 -26.89 -12.24
N PRO A 176 0.11 -28.18 -12.02
CA PRO A 176 -1.17 -28.74 -12.41
C PRO A 176 -2.36 -27.93 -11.88
N GLY A 177 -3.29 -27.61 -12.77
CA GLY A 177 -4.50 -26.86 -12.43
C GLY A 177 -4.34 -25.35 -12.44
N PHE A 178 -3.14 -24.78 -12.62
CA PHE A 178 -2.93 -23.33 -12.70
C PHE A 178 -2.95 -22.81 -14.14
N SER A 179 -3.43 -21.57 -14.29
CA SER A 179 -3.51 -20.90 -15.58
C SER A 179 -2.13 -20.44 -16.06
N LYS A 180 -1.86 -20.63 -17.36
CA LYS A 180 -0.63 -20.14 -17.97
C LYS A 180 -0.68 -18.62 -18.12
N THR A 181 0.45 -17.98 -17.82
CA THR A 181 0.69 -16.59 -18.20
C THR A 181 1.27 -16.54 -19.62
N VAL A 182 1.04 -15.43 -20.32
CA VAL A 182 1.67 -15.12 -21.62
C VAL A 182 3.11 -14.65 -21.46
N LEU A 183 3.53 -14.29 -20.24
CA LEU A 183 4.88 -13.80 -19.97
C LEU A 183 5.85 -14.96 -19.74
N HIS A 184 7.05 -14.84 -20.33
CA HIS A 184 8.16 -15.76 -20.07
C HIS A 184 8.91 -15.35 -18.79
N PRO A 185 9.04 -16.23 -17.78
CA PRO A 185 9.75 -15.92 -16.55
C PRO A 185 11.19 -15.46 -16.79
N GLU A 186 11.68 -14.53 -15.97
CA GLU A 186 13.08 -14.09 -15.99
C GLU A 186 14.01 -15.17 -15.43
N THR A 187 15.31 -15.07 -15.72
CA THR A 187 16.32 -15.78 -14.94
C THR A 187 16.58 -15.06 -13.60
N LEU A 188 17.15 -15.79 -12.63
CA LEU A 188 17.55 -15.19 -11.35
C LEU A 188 18.54 -14.04 -11.56
N ASP A 189 19.52 -14.21 -12.46
CA ASP A 189 20.51 -13.18 -12.79
C ASP A 189 19.87 -11.92 -13.37
N GLN A 190 18.86 -12.04 -14.23
CA GLN A 190 18.12 -10.89 -14.77
C GLN A 190 17.43 -10.10 -13.66
N MET A 191 16.71 -10.82 -12.78
CA MET A 191 16.00 -10.21 -11.64
C MET A 191 16.97 -9.51 -10.69
N LEU A 192 18.07 -10.18 -10.30
CA LEU A 192 19.05 -9.62 -9.37
C LEU A 192 19.79 -8.42 -9.97
N ALA A 193 20.19 -8.48 -11.23
CA ALA A 193 20.85 -7.36 -11.91
C ALA A 193 19.96 -6.11 -11.95
N ASP A 194 18.66 -6.27 -12.18
CA ASP A 194 17.72 -5.15 -12.17
C ASP A 194 17.46 -4.62 -10.75
N ILE A 195 17.34 -5.48 -9.75
CA ILE A 195 17.23 -5.08 -8.33
C ILE A 195 18.46 -4.25 -7.90
N GLU A 196 19.66 -4.68 -8.26
CA GLU A 196 20.90 -3.96 -7.96
C GLU A 196 20.94 -2.59 -8.64
N ARG A 197 20.52 -2.52 -9.90
CA ARG A 197 20.40 -1.28 -10.68
C ARG A 197 19.40 -0.31 -10.03
N LEU A 198 18.20 -0.79 -9.71
CA LEU A 198 17.16 0.02 -9.06
C LEU A 198 17.60 0.49 -7.68
N LYS A 199 18.25 -0.38 -6.91
CA LYS A 199 18.84 -0.01 -5.62
C LYS A 199 19.85 1.12 -5.78
N ALA A 200 20.79 0.99 -6.70
CA ALA A 200 21.83 2.00 -6.93
C ALA A 200 21.24 3.36 -7.35
N ARG A 201 20.16 3.36 -8.13
CA ARG A 201 19.55 4.59 -8.65
C ARG A 201 18.55 5.24 -7.69
N TYR A 202 17.77 4.46 -6.95
CA TYR A 202 16.58 4.96 -6.25
C TYR A 202 16.52 4.68 -4.75
N HIS A 203 17.13 3.61 -4.25
CA HIS A 203 16.94 3.22 -2.85
C HIS A 203 17.64 4.19 -1.90
N ASP A 204 16.88 4.77 -0.97
CA ASP A 204 17.40 5.53 0.17
C ASP A 204 17.01 4.82 1.46
N SER A 205 18.00 4.48 2.29
CA SER A 205 17.80 3.73 3.53
C SER A 205 17.34 4.58 4.73
N SER A 206 17.20 5.90 4.55
CA SER A 206 16.83 6.83 5.63
C SER A 206 15.40 6.60 6.17
N ALA A 207 15.20 6.87 7.46
CA ALA A 207 13.91 6.64 8.15
C ALA A 207 12.72 7.42 7.56
N ALA A 208 12.99 8.53 6.84
CA ALA A 208 11.99 9.35 6.15
C ALA A 208 12.17 9.30 4.62
N SER A 209 12.72 8.20 4.09
CA SER A 209 13.04 8.04 2.67
C SER A 209 11.81 8.19 1.79
N MET A 210 11.93 8.98 0.73
CA MET A 210 10.88 9.14 -0.30
C MET A 210 10.82 7.95 -1.27
N ARG A 211 11.86 7.10 -1.30
CA ARG A 211 12.06 6.08 -2.34
C ARG A 211 12.72 4.83 -1.76
N ARG A 212 12.05 3.70 -1.84
CA ARG A 212 12.57 2.40 -1.43
C ARG A 212 12.44 1.38 -2.56
N VAL A 213 13.37 0.43 -2.58
CA VAL A 213 13.35 -0.77 -3.43
C VAL A 213 13.26 -1.98 -2.50
N VAL A 214 12.46 -2.97 -2.89
CA VAL A 214 12.16 -4.19 -2.15
C VAL A 214 12.20 -5.37 -3.11
N VAL A 215 12.73 -6.50 -2.66
CA VAL A 215 12.78 -7.75 -3.43
C VAL A 215 11.46 -8.49 -3.25
N ALA A 216 10.70 -8.68 -4.33
CA ALA A 216 9.31 -9.12 -4.19
C ALA A 216 8.84 -10.16 -5.22
N PRO A 217 9.38 -11.40 -5.26
CA PRO A 217 8.84 -12.43 -6.15
C PRO A 217 7.33 -12.57 -5.95
N THR A 218 6.57 -12.77 -7.03
CA THR A 218 5.10 -12.65 -6.95
C THR A 218 4.50 -13.60 -5.91
N THR A 219 4.76 -14.91 -6.01
CA THR A 219 4.27 -15.88 -5.05
C THR A 219 5.30 -16.99 -4.81
N PRO A 220 5.73 -17.27 -3.57
CA PRO A 220 6.87 -18.18 -3.32
C PRO A 220 6.65 -19.61 -3.80
N THR A 221 5.39 -20.05 -3.80
CA THR A 221 5.00 -21.42 -4.13
C THR A 221 4.80 -21.66 -5.62
N PHE A 222 4.63 -20.60 -6.42
CA PHE A 222 4.19 -20.70 -7.82
C PHE A 222 5.03 -19.90 -8.81
N SER A 223 5.79 -18.90 -8.34
CA SER A 223 6.51 -17.97 -9.21
C SER A 223 8.00 -18.24 -9.28
N LEU A 224 8.53 -19.19 -8.52
CA LEU A 224 9.94 -19.59 -8.57
C LEU A 224 10.14 -20.99 -7.97
N PRO A 225 11.18 -21.73 -8.41
CA PRO A 225 11.55 -22.99 -7.77
C PRO A 225 11.93 -22.77 -6.30
N PRO A 226 11.49 -23.63 -5.36
CA PRO A 226 11.76 -23.46 -3.92
C PRO A 226 13.24 -23.31 -3.58
N GLU A 227 14.13 -24.00 -4.30
CA GLU A 227 15.58 -23.93 -4.12
C GLU A 227 16.18 -22.53 -4.34
N LEU A 228 15.49 -21.64 -5.06
CA LEU A 228 15.94 -20.26 -5.30
C LEU A 228 15.47 -19.29 -4.21
N LEU A 229 14.49 -19.66 -3.37
CA LEU A 229 14.00 -18.79 -2.30
C LEU A 229 15.09 -18.39 -1.29
N PRO A 230 15.93 -19.31 -0.78
CA PRO A 230 17.01 -18.94 0.15
C PRO A 230 18.07 -18.06 -0.51
N GLU A 231 18.32 -18.25 -1.81
CA GLU A 231 19.27 -17.43 -2.55
C GLU A 231 18.77 -15.99 -2.70
N LEU A 232 17.50 -15.81 -3.07
CA LEU A 232 16.87 -14.50 -3.20
C LEU A 232 16.80 -13.79 -1.84
N ALA A 233 16.53 -14.52 -0.75
CA ALA A 233 16.54 -13.97 0.60
C ALA A 233 17.94 -13.51 1.05
N ARG A 234 18.98 -14.30 0.75
CA ARG A 234 20.37 -13.90 1.02
C ARG A 234 20.76 -12.68 0.20
N ALA A 235 20.39 -12.61 -1.07
CA ALA A 235 20.66 -11.47 -1.94
C ALA A 235 19.98 -10.19 -1.42
N ALA A 236 18.69 -10.25 -1.09
CA ALA A 236 17.95 -9.12 -0.52
C ALA A 236 18.63 -8.56 0.74
N ARG A 237 18.95 -9.44 1.70
CA ARG A 237 19.62 -9.06 2.95
C ARG A 237 21.05 -8.56 2.73
N GLY A 238 21.80 -9.18 1.83
CA GLY A 238 23.14 -8.71 1.44
C GLY A 238 23.12 -7.31 0.82
N LEU A 239 22.04 -6.96 0.14
CA LEU A 239 21.78 -5.64 -0.40
C LEU A 239 21.13 -4.68 0.63
N GLY A 240 20.81 -5.14 1.84
CA GLY A 240 20.10 -4.34 2.85
C GLY A 240 18.68 -3.95 2.43
N LEU A 241 18.05 -4.76 1.57
CA LEU A 241 16.69 -4.57 1.10
C LEU A 241 15.73 -5.42 1.92
N ARG A 242 14.50 -4.93 2.07
CA ARG A 242 13.38 -5.71 2.61
C ARG A 242 12.83 -6.66 1.55
N MET A 243 11.95 -7.55 1.98
CA MET A 243 11.30 -8.57 1.14
C MET A 243 9.78 -8.54 1.29
N HIS A 244 9.07 -8.83 0.21
CA HIS A 244 7.61 -8.86 0.18
C HIS A 244 7.08 -9.92 -0.78
N THR A 245 5.94 -10.55 -0.49
CA THR A 245 5.28 -11.47 -1.43
C THR A 245 3.84 -11.77 -1.01
N HIS A 246 3.06 -12.44 -1.86
CA HIS A 246 1.73 -12.96 -1.50
C HIS A 246 1.86 -14.27 -0.73
N LEU A 247 1.06 -14.47 0.32
CA LEU A 247 1.05 -15.74 1.05
C LEU A 247 -0.32 -16.06 1.65
N SER A 248 -0.71 -17.34 1.55
CA SER A 248 -1.89 -17.93 2.19
C SER A 248 -3.20 -17.17 1.97
N GLU A 249 -3.45 -16.72 0.74
CA GLU A 249 -4.64 -15.97 0.38
C GLU A 249 -5.89 -16.86 0.28
N THR A 250 -5.78 -18.05 -0.30
CA THR A 250 -6.90 -18.99 -0.46
C THR A 250 -6.56 -20.36 0.11
N THR A 251 -7.56 -21.20 0.39
CA THR A 251 -7.34 -22.57 0.87
C THR A 251 -6.46 -23.40 -0.08
N ARG A 252 -6.50 -23.10 -1.39
CA ARG A 252 -5.64 -23.73 -2.39
C ARG A 252 -4.13 -23.56 -2.10
N TYR A 253 -3.72 -22.43 -1.51
CA TYR A 253 -2.32 -22.25 -1.08
C TYR A 253 -1.95 -23.25 0.01
N VAL A 254 -2.83 -23.42 0.99
CA VAL A 254 -2.64 -24.33 2.12
C VAL A 254 -2.59 -25.77 1.63
N ASP A 255 -3.56 -26.16 0.78
CA ASP A 255 -3.64 -27.50 0.22
C ASP A 255 -2.42 -27.82 -0.63
N PHE A 256 -2.02 -26.89 -1.51
CA PHE A 256 -0.81 -27.05 -2.33
C PHE A 256 0.45 -27.24 -1.47
N CYS A 257 0.65 -26.42 -0.42
CA CYS A 257 1.82 -26.56 0.45
C CYS A 257 1.81 -27.89 1.21
N ARG A 258 0.65 -28.34 1.70
CA ARG A 258 0.50 -29.62 2.38
C ARG A 258 0.80 -30.78 1.46
N GLU A 259 0.24 -30.79 0.25
CA GLU A 259 0.44 -31.87 -0.73
C GLU A 259 1.86 -31.91 -1.28
N ARG A 260 2.44 -30.75 -1.61
CA ARG A 260 3.74 -30.67 -2.29
C ARG A 260 4.92 -30.74 -1.34
N PHE A 261 4.79 -30.14 -0.16
CA PHE A 261 5.90 -29.94 0.78
C PHE A 261 5.65 -30.56 2.16
N GLY A 262 4.43 -31.07 2.44
CA GLY A 262 4.07 -31.59 3.76
C GLY A 262 4.03 -30.51 4.84
N LYS A 263 3.78 -29.25 4.46
CA LYS A 263 3.91 -28.07 5.33
C LYS A 263 2.75 -27.09 5.16
N LEU A 264 2.51 -26.26 6.16
CA LEU A 264 1.70 -25.07 6.02
C LEU A 264 2.47 -23.96 5.28
N PRO A 265 1.79 -22.97 4.68
CA PRO A 265 2.45 -21.91 3.91
C PRO A 265 3.52 -21.13 4.69
N VAL A 266 3.28 -20.79 5.96
CA VAL A 266 4.26 -20.07 6.78
C VAL A 266 5.45 -20.96 7.15
N GLU A 267 5.21 -22.22 7.46
CA GLU A 267 6.27 -23.21 7.72
C GLU A 267 7.16 -23.41 6.48
N PHE A 268 6.55 -23.41 5.28
CA PHE A 268 7.28 -23.47 4.03
C PHE A 268 8.20 -22.25 3.87
N VAL A 269 7.70 -21.02 3.97
CA VAL A 269 8.57 -19.83 3.79
C VAL A 269 9.61 -19.67 4.90
N ALA A 270 9.33 -20.17 6.11
CA ALA A 270 10.29 -20.19 7.22
C ALA A 270 11.54 -21.00 6.89
N ASP A 271 11.37 -22.22 6.37
CA ASP A 271 12.48 -23.10 5.94
C ASP A 271 13.36 -22.46 4.87
N HIS A 272 12.79 -21.55 4.08
CA HIS A 272 13.48 -20.90 2.97
C HIS A 272 14.05 -19.52 3.34
N GLY A 273 14.01 -19.14 4.63
CA GLY A 273 14.59 -17.89 5.12
C GLY A 273 13.75 -16.66 4.86
N TRP A 274 12.45 -16.81 4.58
CA TRP A 274 11.52 -15.72 4.27
C TRP A 274 10.71 -15.24 5.48
N LEU A 275 11.18 -15.51 6.70
CA LEU A 275 10.66 -14.86 7.92
C LEU A 275 11.70 -13.88 8.47
N GLY A 276 11.21 -12.83 9.13
CA GLY A 276 12.01 -11.77 9.76
C GLY A 276 11.30 -10.41 9.76
N PRO A 277 11.86 -9.43 10.49
CA PRO A 277 11.34 -8.05 10.57
C PRO A 277 11.55 -7.25 9.28
N ASP A 278 12.31 -7.81 8.34
CA ASP A 278 12.53 -7.33 6.99
C ASP A 278 11.55 -7.93 5.96
N VAL A 279 10.60 -8.77 6.40
CA VAL A 279 9.62 -9.43 5.53
C VAL A 279 8.19 -9.10 5.91
N TRP A 280 7.35 -8.88 4.90
CA TRP A 280 5.90 -8.82 5.09
C TRP A 280 5.13 -9.49 3.94
N PHE A 281 3.94 -9.99 4.26
CA PHE A 281 3.13 -10.77 3.33
C PHE A 281 1.80 -10.09 3.04
N ALA A 282 1.35 -10.13 1.78
CA ALA A 282 -0.01 -9.74 1.44
C ALA A 282 -1.00 -10.84 1.84
N HIS A 283 -2.20 -10.41 2.25
CA HIS A 283 -3.37 -11.23 2.56
C HIS A 283 -3.31 -12.01 3.88
N LEU A 284 -2.59 -13.14 3.93
CA LEU A 284 -2.57 -14.07 5.07
C LEU A 284 -3.97 -14.46 5.59
N VAL A 285 -4.85 -14.86 4.68
CA VAL A 285 -6.26 -15.14 4.99
C VAL A 285 -6.41 -16.44 5.80
N HIS A 286 -5.73 -17.49 5.37
CA HIS A 286 -5.83 -18.81 5.97
C HIS A 286 -4.57 -19.11 6.77
N LEU A 287 -4.63 -18.92 8.09
CA LEU A 287 -3.53 -19.24 8.99
C LEU A 287 -4.00 -20.11 10.14
N GLU A 288 -3.15 -21.07 10.51
CA GLU A 288 -3.25 -21.76 11.79
C GLU A 288 -2.65 -20.91 12.94
N ALA A 289 -3.02 -21.23 14.18
CA ALA A 289 -2.50 -20.51 15.35
C ALA A 289 -0.97 -20.61 15.49
N SER A 290 -0.37 -21.73 15.07
CA SER A 290 1.08 -21.92 15.04
C SER A 290 1.76 -20.97 14.05
N GLU A 291 1.16 -20.76 12.87
CA GLU A 291 1.69 -19.86 11.85
C GLU A 291 1.66 -18.40 12.31
N ILE A 292 0.59 -17.99 12.99
CA ILE A 292 0.49 -16.65 13.62
C ILE A 292 1.60 -16.47 14.66
N ALA A 293 1.87 -17.50 15.48
CA ALA A 293 2.94 -17.44 16.48
C ALA A 293 4.33 -17.31 15.82
N MET A 294 4.59 -18.04 14.74
CA MET A 294 5.85 -17.94 13.99
C MET A 294 6.06 -16.55 13.39
N LEU A 295 5.03 -15.98 12.77
CA LEU A 295 5.08 -14.63 12.20
C LEU A 295 5.28 -13.56 13.28
N ALA A 296 4.65 -13.72 14.44
CA ALA A 296 4.84 -12.81 15.58
C ALA A 296 6.28 -12.89 16.13
N GLU A 297 6.79 -14.09 16.36
CA GLU A 297 8.15 -14.32 16.87
C GLU A 297 9.23 -13.80 15.91
N SER A 298 9.04 -13.97 14.60
CA SER A 298 9.96 -13.45 13.59
C SER A 298 9.86 -11.94 13.39
N GLY A 299 8.77 -11.32 13.87
CA GLY A 299 8.45 -9.91 13.61
C GLY A 299 8.01 -9.64 12.16
N SER A 300 7.57 -10.66 11.42
CA SER A 300 7.09 -10.52 10.05
C SER A 300 5.74 -9.83 9.97
N GLY A 301 5.60 -8.91 9.02
CA GLY A 301 4.41 -8.09 8.86
C GLY A 301 3.33 -8.68 7.95
N VAL A 302 2.14 -8.08 7.99
CA VAL A 302 1.03 -8.36 7.07
C VAL A 302 0.52 -7.09 6.40
N SER A 303 0.35 -7.11 5.07
CA SER A 303 -0.51 -6.18 4.35
C SER A 303 -1.92 -6.77 4.31
N HIS A 304 -2.81 -6.32 5.19
CA HIS A 304 -4.19 -6.76 5.21
C HIS A 304 -4.97 -6.10 4.06
N CYS A 305 -5.50 -6.90 3.13
CA CYS A 305 -6.25 -6.45 1.96
C CYS A 305 -7.73 -6.90 2.01
N PRO A 306 -8.54 -6.46 3.00
CA PRO A 306 -9.86 -7.03 3.25
C PRO A 306 -10.85 -6.88 2.09
N VAL A 307 -10.84 -5.77 1.34
CA VAL A 307 -11.76 -5.60 0.19
C VAL A 307 -11.42 -6.59 -0.92
N SER A 308 -10.13 -6.73 -1.27
CA SER A 308 -9.67 -7.71 -2.25
C SER A 308 -10.02 -9.14 -1.84
N ASN A 309 -9.74 -9.49 -0.57
CA ASN A 309 -10.06 -10.81 -0.03
C ASN A 309 -11.56 -11.11 -0.09
N ALA A 310 -12.42 -10.12 0.17
CA ALA A 310 -13.87 -10.27 0.09
C ALA A 310 -14.35 -10.38 -1.37
N ARG A 311 -13.82 -9.53 -2.26
CA ARG A 311 -14.18 -9.48 -3.67
C ARG A 311 -13.87 -10.79 -4.38
N LEU A 312 -12.71 -11.39 -4.11
CA LEU A 312 -12.29 -12.66 -4.71
C LEU A 312 -12.86 -13.89 -4.00
N GLY A 313 -13.62 -13.70 -2.92
CA GLY A 313 -14.14 -14.81 -2.11
C GLY A 313 -13.05 -15.57 -1.35
N SER A 314 -11.86 -14.99 -1.18
CA SER A 314 -10.72 -15.58 -0.46
C SER A 314 -11.03 -15.77 1.03
N GLY A 315 -11.75 -14.83 1.66
CA GLY A 315 -12.21 -14.94 3.05
C GLY A 315 -11.84 -13.73 3.91
N ILE A 316 -11.81 -13.92 5.24
CA ILE A 316 -11.47 -12.87 6.21
C ILE A 316 -10.18 -13.25 6.92
N ALA A 317 -9.09 -12.53 6.65
CA ALA A 317 -7.83 -12.75 7.34
C ALA A 317 -7.96 -12.49 8.85
N PRO A 318 -7.33 -13.29 9.74
CA PRO A 318 -7.46 -13.14 11.19
C PRO A 318 -6.62 -11.96 11.73
N ALA A 319 -6.66 -10.79 11.08
CA ALA A 319 -5.85 -9.61 11.41
C ALA A 319 -5.95 -9.16 12.88
N PRO A 320 -7.14 -9.14 13.55
CA PRO A 320 -7.21 -8.84 14.98
C PRO A 320 -6.42 -9.85 15.84
N ARG A 321 -6.40 -11.13 15.47
CA ARG A 321 -5.62 -12.15 16.18
C ARG A 321 -4.12 -11.98 15.93
N MET A 322 -3.74 -11.65 14.70
CA MET A 322 -2.34 -11.32 14.35
C MET A 322 -1.84 -10.12 15.17
N ALA A 323 -2.63 -9.04 15.24
CA ALA A 323 -2.31 -7.87 16.04
C ALA A 323 -2.19 -8.20 17.53
N ALA A 324 -3.14 -8.98 18.07
CA ALA A 324 -3.11 -9.43 19.47
C ALA A 324 -1.91 -10.33 19.79
N ALA A 325 -1.41 -11.09 18.81
CA ALA A 325 -0.19 -11.89 18.94
C ALA A 325 1.10 -11.05 18.85
N GLY A 326 1.02 -9.76 18.50
CA GLY A 326 2.16 -8.85 18.39
C GLY A 326 2.75 -8.71 16.99
N MET A 327 2.11 -9.26 15.95
CA MET A 327 2.55 -9.07 14.57
C MET A 327 2.42 -7.60 14.15
N PRO A 328 3.35 -7.05 13.35
CA PRO A 328 3.14 -5.81 12.63
C PRO A 328 1.99 -5.95 11.62
N VAL A 329 0.86 -5.30 11.89
CA VAL A 329 -0.30 -5.29 10.98
C VAL A 329 -0.36 -3.96 10.24
N SER A 330 -0.49 -4.02 8.91
CA SER A 330 -0.77 -2.89 8.03
C SER A 330 -2.02 -3.12 7.19
N LEU A 331 -2.44 -2.08 6.46
CA LEU A 331 -3.59 -2.10 5.57
C LEU A 331 -3.14 -1.80 4.13
N ALA A 332 -3.85 -2.36 3.15
CA ALA A 332 -3.57 -2.16 1.75
C ALA A 332 -4.80 -2.42 0.87
N VAL A 333 -4.85 -1.78 -0.30
CA VAL A 333 -5.98 -1.95 -1.23
C VAL A 333 -5.77 -3.06 -2.25
N ASP A 334 -4.55 -3.60 -2.37
CA ASP A 334 -4.16 -4.51 -3.45
C ASP A 334 -4.27 -3.84 -4.83
N GLY A 335 -4.23 -4.60 -5.92
CA GLY A 335 -4.54 -4.13 -7.24
C GLY A 335 -6.04 -3.83 -7.40
N VAL A 336 -6.35 -2.69 -8.00
CA VAL A 336 -7.75 -2.27 -8.18
C VAL A 336 -8.54 -3.15 -9.16
N ALA A 337 -7.95 -4.17 -9.79
CA ALA A 337 -8.71 -5.14 -10.57
C ALA A 337 -9.35 -6.25 -9.71
N SER A 338 -8.97 -6.35 -8.44
CA SER A 338 -9.59 -7.21 -7.41
C SER A 338 -10.20 -6.42 -6.24
N ASN A 339 -10.20 -5.08 -6.29
CA ASN A 339 -10.88 -4.19 -5.32
C ASN A 339 -12.00 -3.37 -5.97
N GLU A 340 -11.69 -2.93 -7.20
CA GLU A 340 -12.26 -1.86 -8.04
C GLU A 340 -12.02 -0.41 -7.59
N SER A 341 -11.56 -0.16 -6.36
CA SER A 341 -11.15 1.17 -5.88
C SER A 341 -9.74 1.20 -5.31
N GLY A 342 -9.02 2.31 -5.51
CA GLY A 342 -7.73 2.60 -4.87
C GLY A 342 -7.86 3.42 -3.58
N SER A 343 -9.06 3.49 -2.98
CA SER A 343 -9.30 4.31 -1.78
C SER A 343 -8.94 3.60 -0.48
N MET A 344 -7.96 4.14 0.25
CA MET A 344 -7.63 3.67 1.60
C MET A 344 -8.72 4.01 2.63
N THR A 345 -9.59 5.00 2.37
CA THR A 345 -10.71 5.29 3.29
C THR A 345 -11.81 4.24 3.16
N HIS A 346 -12.07 3.78 1.94
CA HIS A 346 -12.95 2.63 1.72
C HIS A 346 -12.37 1.37 2.37
N GLU A 347 -11.09 1.09 2.14
CA GLU A 347 -10.39 -0.05 2.74
C GLU A 347 -10.46 -0.02 4.27
N ALA A 348 -10.22 1.14 4.89
CA ALA A 348 -10.27 1.31 6.34
C ALA A 348 -11.69 1.09 6.90
N ASN A 349 -12.71 1.66 6.27
CA ASN A 349 -14.09 1.45 6.69
C ASN A 349 -14.47 -0.04 6.60
N PHE A 350 -14.13 -0.70 5.49
CA PHE A 350 -14.43 -2.10 5.30
C PHE A 350 -13.67 -3.00 6.28
N ALA A 351 -12.38 -2.73 6.52
CA ALA A 351 -11.58 -3.43 7.53
C ALA A 351 -12.19 -3.35 8.93
N TRP A 352 -12.68 -2.16 9.32
CA TRP A 352 -13.37 -1.97 10.59
C TRP A 352 -14.64 -2.82 10.67
N LEU A 353 -15.49 -2.76 9.65
CA LEU A 353 -16.80 -3.43 9.66
C LEU A 353 -16.71 -4.94 9.53
N VAL A 354 -15.83 -5.47 8.68
CA VAL A 354 -15.77 -6.90 8.36
C VAL A 354 -15.39 -7.74 9.60
N HIS A 355 -14.43 -7.27 10.41
CA HIS A 355 -14.04 -7.95 11.64
C HIS A 355 -15.12 -7.88 12.71
N ARG A 356 -15.86 -6.77 12.78
CA ARG A 356 -16.99 -6.62 13.72
C ARG A 356 -18.15 -7.53 13.36
N ALA A 357 -18.42 -7.69 12.06
CA ALA A 357 -19.43 -8.62 11.58
C ALA A 357 -19.05 -10.07 11.91
N ALA A 358 -17.78 -10.44 11.75
CA ALA A 358 -17.30 -11.79 11.98
C ALA A 358 -17.09 -12.14 13.48
N HIS A 359 -16.67 -11.18 14.30
CA HIS A 359 -16.14 -11.43 15.64
C HIS A 359 -16.76 -10.55 16.74
N GLY A 360 -17.77 -9.75 16.41
CA GLY A 360 -18.51 -8.90 17.32
C GLY A 360 -17.97 -7.47 17.44
N ALA A 361 -18.76 -6.60 18.05
CA ALA A 361 -18.53 -5.15 18.10
C ALA A 361 -17.24 -4.71 18.82
N ALA A 362 -16.52 -5.59 19.50
CA ALA A 362 -15.25 -5.27 20.16
C ALA A 362 -14.02 -5.78 19.37
N ALA A 363 -14.22 -6.40 18.20
CA ALA A 363 -13.13 -7.00 17.43
C ALA A 363 -12.10 -5.99 16.91
N THR A 364 -12.57 -4.79 16.56
CA THR A 364 -11.76 -3.66 16.10
C THR A 364 -12.42 -2.33 16.44
N THR A 365 -11.60 -1.33 16.68
CA THR A 365 -11.93 0.10 16.82
C THR A 365 -11.48 0.88 15.59
N VAL A 366 -12.01 2.09 15.40
CA VAL A 366 -11.61 2.94 14.27
C VAL A 366 -10.14 3.38 14.41
N GLU A 367 -9.71 3.67 15.63
CA GLU A 367 -8.35 4.04 15.96
C GLU A 367 -7.33 2.94 15.65
N GLU A 368 -7.68 1.68 15.92
CA GLU A 368 -6.83 0.54 15.53
C GLU A 368 -6.67 0.44 14.01
N ILE A 369 -7.74 0.65 13.26
CA ILE A 369 -7.65 0.65 11.79
C ILE A 369 -6.83 1.84 11.28
N ILE A 370 -6.99 3.03 11.87
CA ILE A 370 -6.15 4.19 11.55
C ILE A 370 -4.68 3.85 11.83
N HIS A 371 -4.38 3.22 12.96
CA HIS A 371 -3.04 2.78 13.30
C HIS A 371 -2.48 1.79 12.27
N TRP A 372 -3.23 0.75 11.89
CA TRP A 372 -2.81 -0.22 10.86
C TRP A 372 -2.51 0.47 9.52
N GLY A 373 -3.39 1.37 9.08
CA GLY A 373 -3.23 2.10 7.83
C GLY A 373 -2.17 3.22 7.85
N THR A 374 -1.58 3.55 9.01
CA THR A 374 -0.61 4.66 9.14
C THR A 374 0.71 4.15 9.74
N ALA A 375 0.91 4.25 11.06
CA ALA A 375 2.16 3.85 11.71
C ALA A 375 2.44 2.34 11.58
N GLY A 376 1.39 1.49 11.56
CA GLY A 376 1.51 0.05 11.29
C GLY A 376 2.10 -0.21 9.90
N GLY A 377 1.55 0.45 8.87
CA GLY A 377 2.09 0.42 7.52
C GLY A 377 3.52 0.94 7.41
N ALA A 378 3.82 2.08 8.04
CA ALA A 378 5.17 2.63 8.04
C ALA A 378 6.19 1.67 8.69
N ARG A 379 5.81 1.00 9.78
CA ARG A 379 6.64 -0.03 10.45
C ARG A 379 6.93 -1.21 9.53
N VAL A 380 5.92 -1.72 8.82
CA VAL A 380 6.07 -2.83 7.85
C VAL A 380 7.07 -2.47 6.74
N LEU A 381 6.99 -1.24 6.22
CA LEU A 381 7.89 -0.74 5.18
C LEU A 381 9.27 -0.29 5.69
N GLY A 382 9.49 -0.21 7.01
CA GLY A 382 10.73 0.27 7.62
C GLY A 382 10.96 1.77 7.50
N LEU A 383 9.89 2.55 7.59
CA LEU A 383 9.89 4.01 7.52
C LEU A 383 9.62 4.59 8.92
N ASP A 384 10.59 4.47 9.83
CA ASP A 384 10.44 4.79 11.26
C ASP A 384 10.10 6.27 11.57
N ALA A 385 10.23 7.15 10.58
CA ALA A 385 9.88 8.56 10.69
C ALA A 385 8.61 8.93 9.90
N VAL A 386 7.75 7.97 9.55
CA VAL A 386 6.52 8.15 8.77
C VAL A 386 5.33 7.49 9.51
N GLY A 387 4.11 7.94 9.21
CA GLY A 387 2.87 7.31 9.69
C GLY A 387 2.45 7.73 11.10
N THR A 388 3.22 8.58 11.78
CA THR A 388 2.85 9.17 13.07
C THR A 388 2.92 10.70 13.02
N LEU A 389 1.93 11.39 13.60
CA LEU A 389 2.01 12.84 13.82
C LEU A 389 2.68 13.12 15.17
N ALA A 390 3.98 13.41 15.14
CA ALA A 390 4.75 13.82 16.30
C ALA A 390 5.94 14.70 15.87
N PRO A 391 6.46 15.59 16.74
CA PRO A 391 7.67 16.35 16.44
C PRO A 391 8.83 15.46 15.96
N GLY A 392 9.48 15.87 14.88
CA GLY A 392 10.59 15.16 14.23
C GLY A 392 10.16 14.15 13.16
N GLN A 393 8.90 13.72 13.12
CA GLN A 393 8.38 12.85 12.06
C GLN A 393 8.27 13.60 10.73
N ALA A 394 8.29 12.88 9.61
CA ALA A 394 8.00 13.43 8.30
C ALA A 394 6.59 14.03 8.28
N ALA A 395 6.44 15.17 7.63
CA ALA A 395 5.15 15.83 7.48
C ALA A 395 4.33 15.16 6.36
N ASP A 396 3.85 13.96 6.66
CA ASP A 396 2.97 13.14 5.82
C ASP A 396 1.58 13.09 6.48
N LEU A 397 0.67 13.97 6.06
CA LEU A 397 -0.64 14.14 6.68
C LEU A 397 -1.72 14.52 5.69
N VAL A 398 -2.97 14.27 6.08
CA VAL A 398 -4.16 14.55 5.27
C VAL A 398 -5.22 15.28 6.10
N LEU A 399 -5.85 16.27 5.49
CA LEU A 399 -6.97 17.03 6.04
C LEU A 399 -8.24 16.59 5.32
N TYR A 400 -9.15 15.92 6.03
CA TYR A 400 -10.45 15.55 5.49
C TYR A 400 -11.46 16.65 5.74
N ASP A 401 -12.18 17.03 4.69
CA ASP A 401 -13.29 17.99 4.76
C ASP A 401 -14.49 17.36 5.47
N LEU A 402 -14.93 17.99 6.56
CA LEU A 402 -16.10 17.58 7.33
C LEU A 402 -17.34 18.43 7.01
N ASN A 403 -17.24 19.39 6.08
CA ASN A 403 -18.35 20.22 5.66
C ASN A 403 -19.24 19.52 4.63
N ALA A 404 -19.78 18.37 5.00
CA ALA A 404 -20.73 17.61 4.22
C ALA A 404 -21.84 17.07 5.12
N LEU A 405 -23.08 17.07 4.63
CA LEU A 405 -24.29 16.65 5.38
C LEU A 405 -24.13 15.31 6.12
N ARG A 406 -23.33 14.40 5.56
CA ARG A 406 -23.09 13.07 6.16
C ARG A 406 -22.33 13.10 7.49
N PHE A 407 -21.64 14.19 7.80
CA PHE A 407 -20.93 14.39 9.05
C PHE A 407 -21.76 15.19 10.07
N ASP A 408 -22.92 15.71 9.67
CA ASP A 408 -23.82 16.39 10.59
C ASP A 408 -24.34 15.39 11.64
N GLY A 409 -24.29 15.79 12.91
CA GLY A 409 -24.69 14.95 14.04
C GLY A 409 -23.61 13.97 14.53
N PHE A 410 -22.41 13.99 13.96
CA PHE A 410 -21.28 13.25 14.53
C PHE A 410 -20.92 13.81 15.91
N HIS A 411 -21.00 12.95 16.93
CA HIS A 411 -20.56 13.26 18.29
C HIS A 411 -19.04 13.33 18.40
N ASP A 412 -18.34 12.59 17.54
CA ASP A 412 -16.89 12.49 17.52
C ASP A 412 -16.39 12.62 16.08
N LEU A 413 -15.92 13.83 15.76
CA LEU A 413 -15.42 14.16 14.42
C LEU A 413 -14.05 13.54 14.14
N ALA A 414 -13.32 13.07 15.15
CA ALA A 414 -11.98 12.53 14.95
C ALA A 414 -11.99 11.21 14.17
N VAL A 415 -13.07 10.43 14.26
CA VAL A 415 -13.23 9.14 13.59
C VAL A 415 -14.08 9.22 12.31
N ALA A 416 -14.60 10.40 11.99
CA ALA A 416 -15.64 10.58 10.99
C ALA A 416 -15.29 10.04 9.59
N PRO A 417 -14.09 10.28 9.02
CA PRO A 417 -13.72 9.74 7.71
C PRO A 417 -13.82 8.22 7.61
N VAL A 418 -13.32 7.50 8.61
CA VAL A 418 -13.35 6.02 8.60
C VAL A 418 -14.72 5.49 9.01
N ALA A 419 -15.36 6.06 10.02
CA ALA A 419 -16.65 5.59 10.53
C ALA A 419 -17.79 5.79 9.51
N ALA A 420 -17.78 6.90 8.76
CA ALA A 420 -18.78 7.17 7.73
C ALA A 420 -18.48 6.51 6.38
N GLY A 421 -17.24 6.03 6.17
CA GLY A 421 -16.76 5.49 4.89
C GLY A 421 -16.83 6.51 3.75
N GLU A 422 -16.76 6.07 2.50
CA GLU A 422 -16.92 6.94 1.32
C GLU A 422 -18.37 7.45 1.14
N PRO A 423 -18.61 8.60 0.49
CA PRO A 423 -17.61 9.53 -0.04
C PRO A 423 -16.95 10.38 1.06
N VAL A 424 -15.62 10.52 0.99
CA VAL A 424 -14.84 11.50 1.75
C VAL A 424 -14.11 12.44 0.79
N ARG A 425 -13.87 13.67 1.21
CA ARG A 425 -13.10 14.64 0.43
C ARG A 425 -11.83 15.00 1.18
N VAL A 426 -10.68 14.73 0.56
CA VAL A 426 -9.40 15.29 0.99
C VAL A 426 -9.36 16.76 0.63
N ARG A 427 -9.36 17.66 1.63
CA ARG A 427 -9.18 19.10 1.38
C ARG A 427 -7.72 19.40 1.07
N HIS A 428 -6.80 18.90 1.89
CA HIS A 428 -5.36 19.01 1.64
C HIS A 428 -4.65 17.69 1.96
N SER A 429 -3.62 17.36 1.20
CA SER A 429 -2.68 16.29 1.51
C SER A 429 -1.26 16.84 1.41
N ILE A 430 -0.44 16.49 2.38
CA ILE A 430 0.95 16.94 2.50
C ILE A 430 1.83 15.70 2.59
N VAL A 431 2.86 15.63 1.75
CA VAL A 431 3.86 14.56 1.75
C VAL A 431 5.23 15.20 1.91
N ASN A 432 5.98 14.81 2.92
CA ASN A 432 7.31 15.35 3.24
C ASN A 432 7.32 16.89 3.26
N GLY A 433 6.25 17.49 3.81
CA GLY A 433 6.03 18.93 3.89
C GLY A 433 5.65 19.64 2.59
N ARG A 434 5.49 18.92 1.47
CA ARG A 434 4.97 19.46 0.21
C ARG A 434 3.46 19.21 0.13
N VAL A 435 2.69 20.26 -0.16
CA VAL A 435 1.26 20.12 -0.46
C VAL A 435 1.12 19.44 -1.83
N VAL A 436 0.51 18.26 -1.86
CA VAL A 436 0.29 17.43 -3.07
C VAL A 436 -1.18 17.35 -3.48
N VAL A 437 -2.09 17.62 -2.54
CA VAL A 437 -3.51 17.90 -2.83
C VAL A 437 -3.86 19.23 -2.18
N GLU A 438 -4.52 20.10 -2.93
CA GLU A 438 -4.97 21.42 -2.49
C GLU A 438 -6.42 21.66 -2.91
N ASN A 439 -7.28 21.93 -1.93
CA ASN A 439 -8.72 22.12 -2.10
C ASN A 439 -9.43 20.97 -2.85
N GLY A 440 -8.93 19.74 -2.68
CA GLY A 440 -9.46 18.54 -3.36
C GLY A 440 -8.95 18.32 -4.77
N GLU A 441 -7.92 19.06 -5.21
CA GLU A 441 -7.31 18.92 -6.53
C GLU A 441 -5.82 18.62 -6.41
N ILE A 442 -5.26 17.89 -7.38
CA ILE A 442 -3.81 17.64 -7.48
C ILE A 442 -3.20 18.76 -8.34
N PRO A 443 -2.37 19.66 -7.77
CA PRO A 443 -1.84 20.79 -8.51
C PRO A 443 -1.04 20.37 -9.75
N GLY A 444 -1.40 20.92 -10.91
CA GLY A 444 -0.71 20.65 -12.18
C GLY A 444 -1.13 19.37 -12.90
N LEU A 445 -2.08 18.59 -12.35
CA LEU A 445 -2.63 17.43 -13.04
C LEU A 445 -3.71 17.86 -14.04
N ASP A 446 -3.48 17.60 -15.33
CA ASP A 446 -4.55 17.63 -16.33
C ASP A 446 -5.41 16.36 -16.20
N LEU A 447 -6.48 16.48 -15.40
CA LEU A 447 -7.38 15.38 -15.11
C LEU A 447 -8.18 14.95 -16.35
N GLU A 448 -8.49 15.87 -17.26
CA GLU A 448 -9.23 15.55 -18.49
C GLU A 448 -8.37 14.78 -19.49
N ALA A 449 -7.10 15.16 -19.65
CA ALA A 449 -6.14 14.38 -20.41
C ALA A 449 -5.95 12.98 -19.82
N LEU A 450 -5.71 12.87 -18.51
CA LEU A 450 -5.55 11.57 -17.85
C LEU A 450 -6.78 10.66 -18.03
N ARG A 451 -8.00 11.22 -17.96
CA ARG A 451 -9.24 10.47 -18.23
C ARG A 451 -9.31 9.97 -19.67
N ARG A 452 -8.92 10.79 -20.65
CA ARG A 452 -8.89 10.38 -22.06
C ARG A 452 -7.86 9.29 -22.31
N ASP A 453 -6.66 9.44 -21.76
CA ASP A 453 -5.58 8.45 -21.87
C ASP A 453 -5.99 7.12 -21.23
N ALA A 454 -6.59 7.15 -20.03
CA ALA A 454 -7.09 5.95 -19.37
C ALA A 454 -8.20 5.26 -20.18
N ALA A 455 -9.15 6.02 -20.72
CA ALA A 455 -10.22 5.46 -21.54
C ALA A 455 -9.67 4.83 -22.84
N GLN A 456 -8.62 5.40 -23.41
CA GLN A 456 -7.91 4.82 -24.55
C GLN A 456 -7.18 3.54 -24.15
N GLY A 457 -6.44 3.55 -23.05
CA GLY A 457 -5.73 2.37 -22.56
C GLY A 457 -6.65 1.20 -22.22
N VAL A 458 -7.85 1.47 -21.67
CA VAL A 458 -8.87 0.43 -21.47
C VAL A 458 -9.29 -0.21 -22.79
N ARG A 459 -9.55 0.59 -23.84
CA ARG A 459 -9.90 0.05 -25.18
C ARG A 459 -8.77 -0.82 -25.73
N GLU A 460 -7.53 -0.36 -25.63
CA GLU A 460 -6.35 -1.09 -26.07
C GLU A 460 -6.09 -2.39 -25.31
N LEU A 461 -6.71 -2.60 -24.14
CA LEU A 461 -6.62 -3.81 -23.31
C LEU A 461 -7.88 -4.70 -23.39
N LEU A 462 -8.92 -4.27 -24.11
CA LEU A 462 -10.15 -5.05 -24.35
C LEU A 462 -10.06 -5.93 -25.60
N ASP A 463 -9.45 -5.41 -26.67
CA ASP A 463 -9.34 -6.07 -27.99
C ASP A 463 -8.45 -7.30 -28.02
#